data_AF-A0A5Y0DGI2-F1
#
_entry.id   AF-A0A5Y0DGI2-F1
#
_cell.length_a   1.000
_cell.length_b   1.000
_cell.length_c   1.000
_cell.angle_alpha   90.00
_cell.angle_beta   90.00
_cell.angle_gamma   90.00
#
_symmetry.space_group_name_H-M   'P 1'
#
loop_
_entity.id
_entity.type
_entity.pdbx_description
1 polymer ?
#
loop_
_entity_poly.entity_id
_entity_poly.type
_entity_poly.pdbx_seq_one_letter_code
_entity_poly.pdbx_strand_id
1 'polypeptide(L)'
;MTLSIKNIKRIITAWKPSTFETYKKTFEKYGGSVNMHPDVVSYFMIHHDWKFDFFHYEKDGDIKGSYFLCNGKQIGIMARRSYPLSSDEVLIPFSPHARCFFPDKTNKLSIINKQNIINATWKIARKKQNCIIKESFSPKFEKTRRNEIQRFIRNGGEIKCISQLSDKEISSSYISLFHSRFGGTLPCYEYDNLLMFIS
;
A
#
# COMPACT_ATOMS: atom_id res chain seq x y z
N MET A 1 -24.63 -3.62 -27.23
CA MET A 1 -23.57 -3.48 -26.19
C MET A 1 -24.10 -4.02 -24.87
N THR A 2 -23.66 -5.20 -24.46
CA THR A 2 -24.09 -5.81 -23.19
C THR A 2 -23.29 -5.18 -22.05
N LEU A 3 -23.94 -4.33 -21.24
CA LEU A 3 -23.28 -3.75 -20.07
C LEU A 3 -22.96 -4.89 -19.09
N SER A 4 -21.68 -5.15 -18.84
CA SER A 4 -21.27 -6.17 -17.87
C SER A 4 -21.86 -5.86 -16.48
N ILE A 5 -22.30 -6.88 -15.75
CA ILE A 5 -22.80 -6.76 -14.36
C ILE A 5 -21.84 -5.96 -13.46
N LYS A 6 -20.52 -6.07 -13.71
CA LYS A 6 -19.51 -5.28 -12.99
C LYS A 6 -19.66 -3.77 -13.23
N ASN A 7 -19.98 -3.36 -14.45
CA ASN A 7 -20.16 -1.95 -14.79
C ASN A 7 -21.46 -1.39 -14.20
N ILE A 8 -22.53 -2.19 -14.19
CA ILE A 8 -23.80 -1.83 -13.54
C ILE A 8 -23.56 -1.58 -12.05
N LYS A 9 -22.85 -2.48 -11.36
CA LYS A 9 -22.52 -2.32 -9.93
C LYS A 9 -21.79 -1.01 -9.63
N ARG A 10 -20.87 -0.59 -10.49
CA ARG A 10 -20.13 0.66 -10.32
C ARG A 10 -21.02 1.88 -10.48
N ILE A 11 -21.88 1.87 -11.50
CA ILE A 11 -22.85 2.95 -11.74
C ILE A 11 -23.77 3.13 -10.53
N ILE A 12 -24.39 2.05 -10.03
CA ILE A 12 -25.32 2.13 -8.89
C ILE A 12 -24.63 2.48 -7.56
N THR A 13 -23.31 2.31 -7.48
CA THR A 13 -22.50 2.69 -6.31
C THR A 13 -21.74 4.01 -6.51
N ALA A 14 -22.07 4.76 -7.57
CA ALA A 14 -21.50 6.05 -7.93
C ALA A 14 -19.97 6.05 -8.16
N TRP A 15 -19.42 4.92 -8.62
CA TRP A 15 -18.04 4.82 -9.10
C TRP A 15 -18.00 4.96 -10.62
N LYS A 16 -17.16 5.89 -11.09
CA LYS A 16 -16.99 6.19 -12.52
C LYS A 16 -15.60 5.75 -12.99
N PRO A 17 -15.45 5.28 -14.26
CA PRO A 17 -14.14 5.12 -14.87
C PRO A 17 -13.31 6.41 -14.77
N SER A 18 -12.00 6.26 -14.63
CA SER A 18 -11.08 7.36 -14.33
C SER A 18 -9.72 7.12 -14.99
N THR A 19 -8.79 8.05 -14.77
CA THR A 19 -7.39 7.94 -15.23
C THR A 19 -6.43 7.76 -14.06
N PHE A 20 -5.18 7.42 -14.38
CA PHE A 20 -4.07 7.36 -13.42
C PHE A 20 -3.80 8.72 -12.76
N GLU A 21 -3.91 9.83 -13.50
CA GLU A 21 -3.65 11.18 -12.98
C GLU A 21 -4.68 11.56 -11.90
N THR A 22 -5.95 11.24 -12.13
CA THR A 22 -7.01 11.45 -11.13
C THR A 22 -6.78 10.58 -9.90
N TYR A 23 -6.36 9.32 -10.11
CA TYR A 23 -5.99 8.42 -9.02
C TYR A 23 -4.83 9.00 -8.19
N LYS A 24 -3.75 9.44 -8.84
CA LYS A 24 -2.56 10.04 -8.22
C LYS A 24 -2.93 11.24 -7.36
N LYS A 25 -3.68 12.20 -7.92
CA LYS A 25 -4.15 13.39 -7.17
C LYS A 25 -5.00 13.02 -5.95
N THR A 26 -5.84 12.00 -6.09
CA THR A 26 -6.69 11.54 -4.98
C THR A 26 -5.84 10.85 -3.90
N PHE A 27 -4.81 10.10 -4.29
CA PHE A 27 -3.85 9.50 -3.37
C PHE A 27 -3.03 10.55 -2.63
N GLU A 28 -2.49 11.55 -3.32
CA GLU A 28 -1.76 12.67 -2.70
C GLU A 28 -2.62 13.40 -1.65
N LYS A 29 -3.93 13.51 -1.91
CA LYS A 29 -4.87 14.17 -1.00
C LYS A 29 -5.25 13.35 0.22
N TYR A 30 -5.42 12.03 0.09
CA TYR A 30 -6.02 11.20 1.14
C TYR A 30 -5.11 10.09 1.68
N GLY A 31 -3.95 9.87 1.06
CA GLY A 31 -3.02 8.80 1.39
C GLY A 31 -3.54 7.41 1.01
N GLY A 32 -2.69 6.40 1.19
CA GLY A 32 -3.02 5.02 0.91
C GLY A 32 -1.92 4.08 1.38
N SER A 33 -2.09 2.78 1.16
CA SER A 33 -1.06 1.79 1.47
C SER A 33 0.01 1.77 0.37
N VAL A 34 1.20 1.23 0.68
CA VAL A 34 2.34 1.20 -0.25
C VAL A 34 2.01 0.47 -1.56
N ASN A 35 1.25 -0.63 -1.52
CA ASN A 35 0.77 -1.34 -2.71
C ASN A 35 -0.30 -0.59 -3.53
N MET A 36 -0.70 0.59 -3.05
CA MET A 36 -1.57 1.55 -3.72
C MET A 36 -0.79 2.81 -4.10
N HIS A 37 0.49 2.95 -3.76
CA HIS A 37 1.23 4.20 -4.03
C HIS A 37 1.33 4.48 -5.55
N PRO A 38 1.09 5.72 -6.02
CA PRO A 38 1.15 6.05 -7.45
C PRO A 38 2.45 5.66 -8.12
N ASP A 39 3.59 5.85 -7.45
CA ASP A 39 4.91 5.49 -8.01
C ASP A 39 5.07 3.97 -8.19
N VAL A 40 4.51 3.17 -7.25
CA VAL A 40 4.47 1.71 -7.38
C VAL A 40 3.54 1.33 -8.53
N VAL A 41 2.37 1.99 -8.66
CA VAL A 41 1.46 1.74 -9.78
C VAL A 41 2.12 2.07 -11.12
N SER A 42 2.77 3.23 -11.25
CA SER A 42 3.46 3.61 -12.49
C SER A 42 4.60 2.67 -12.84
N TYR A 43 5.37 2.20 -11.85
CA TYR A 43 6.39 1.18 -12.08
C TYR A 43 5.79 -0.06 -12.73
N PHE A 44 4.68 -0.56 -12.20
CA PHE A 44 4.01 -1.74 -12.76
C PHE A 44 3.33 -1.47 -14.11
N MET A 45 2.92 -0.24 -14.40
CA MET A 45 2.41 0.14 -15.73
C MET A 45 3.51 0.19 -16.79
N ILE A 46 4.74 0.58 -16.42
CA ILE A 46 5.86 0.77 -17.35
C ILE A 46 6.62 -0.53 -17.58
N HIS A 47 6.91 -1.28 -16.51
CA HIS A 47 7.83 -2.41 -16.56
C HIS A 47 7.13 -3.78 -16.66
N HIS A 48 5.80 -3.81 -16.61
CA HIS A 48 5.03 -5.05 -16.70
C HIS A 48 3.84 -4.90 -17.65
N ASP A 49 3.48 -5.99 -18.32
CA ASP A 49 2.27 -6.07 -19.16
C ASP A 49 1.01 -6.27 -18.29
N TRP A 50 0.76 -5.33 -17.37
CA TRP A 50 -0.40 -5.34 -16.49
C TRP A 50 -1.46 -4.37 -16.99
N LYS A 51 -2.72 -4.81 -16.99
CA LYS A 51 -3.85 -3.93 -17.32
C LYS A 51 -4.36 -3.24 -16.06
N PHE A 52 -4.50 -1.93 -16.13
CA PHE A 52 -4.99 -1.11 -15.03
C PHE A 52 -6.30 -0.42 -15.40
N ASP A 53 -7.35 -0.68 -14.61
CA ASP A 53 -8.63 0.01 -14.71
C ASP A 53 -8.76 0.96 -13.51
N PHE A 54 -8.81 2.27 -13.74
CA PHE A 54 -8.95 3.28 -12.68
C PHE A 54 -10.39 3.71 -12.50
N PHE A 55 -10.78 3.99 -11.25
CA PHE A 55 -12.11 4.46 -10.90
C PHE A 55 -12.05 5.53 -9.82
N HIS A 56 -12.98 6.48 -9.85
CA HIS A 56 -13.17 7.46 -8.79
C HIS A 56 -14.62 7.47 -8.30
N TYR A 57 -14.78 7.87 -7.04
CA TYR A 57 -16.06 8.11 -6.39
C TYR A 57 -16.24 9.62 -6.24
N GLU A 58 -17.30 10.13 -6.86
CA GLU A 58 -17.64 11.55 -6.85
C GLU A 58 -18.89 11.77 -6.02
N LYS A 59 -18.86 12.79 -5.17
CA LYS A 59 -20.02 13.23 -4.39
C LYS A 59 -19.95 14.74 -4.21
N ASP A 60 -21.09 15.41 -4.43
CA ASP A 60 -21.23 16.87 -4.32
C ASP A 60 -20.23 17.64 -5.21
N GLY A 61 -19.97 17.11 -6.42
CA GLY A 61 -19.02 17.69 -7.39
C GLY A 61 -17.54 17.44 -7.08
N ASP A 62 -17.22 16.77 -5.97
CA ASP A 62 -15.86 16.49 -5.53
C ASP A 62 -15.53 14.99 -5.63
N ILE A 63 -14.30 14.69 -6.03
CA ILE A 63 -13.74 13.34 -5.91
C ILE A 63 -13.42 13.08 -4.43
N LYS A 64 -14.17 12.16 -3.83
CA LYS A 64 -13.96 11.77 -2.42
C LYS A 64 -13.15 10.49 -2.29
N GLY A 65 -12.87 9.76 -3.35
CA GLY A 65 -11.97 8.61 -3.30
C GLY A 65 -11.71 8.00 -4.66
N SER A 66 -10.70 7.14 -4.74
CA SER A 66 -10.32 6.47 -5.99
C SER A 66 -9.67 5.12 -5.71
N TYR A 67 -9.76 4.20 -6.67
CA TYR A 67 -9.02 2.93 -6.63
C TYR A 67 -8.73 2.47 -8.05
N PHE A 68 -7.97 1.38 -8.16
CA PHE A 68 -7.71 0.72 -9.42
C PHE A 68 -7.86 -0.79 -9.30
N LEU A 69 -8.03 -1.45 -10.45
CA LEU A 69 -7.93 -2.89 -10.60
C LEU A 69 -6.75 -3.26 -11.47
N CYS A 70 -5.95 -4.21 -11.02
CA CYS A 70 -5.00 -4.94 -11.84
C CYS A 70 -5.75 -6.10 -12.51
N ASN A 71 -5.57 -6.24 -13.82
CA ASN A 71 -6.08 -7.33 -14.65
C ASN A 71 -7.59 -7.59 -14.43
N GLY A 72 -8.36 -6.51 -14.25
CA GLY A 72 -9.83 -6.51 -14.09
C GLY A 72 -10.37 -7.21 -12.84
N LYS A 73 -9.51 -7.54 -11.86
CA LYS A 73 -9.89 -8.35 -10.69
C LYS A 73 -9.32 -7.86 -9.37
N GLN A 74 -8.05 -7.45 -9.33
CA GLN A 74 -7.32 -7.30 -8.07
C GLN A 74 -7.12 -5.84 -7.69
N ILE A 75 -7.55 -5.45 -6.50
CA ILE A 75 -7.32 -4.10 -5.99
C ILE A 75 -5.93 -4.06 -5.36
N GLY A 76 -5.11 -3.11 -5.79
CA GLY A 76 -3.72 -2.96 -5.34
C GLY A 76 -2.75 -3.91 -6.02
N ILE A 77 -1.47 -3.55 -5.97
CA ILE A 77 -0.36 -4.34 -6.52
C ILE A 77 -0.06 -5.50 -5.56
N MET A 78 -0.22 -6.74 -6.03
CA MET A 78 -0.05 -7.94 -5.19
C MET A 78 1.16 -8.76 -5.64
N ALA A 79 2.35 -8.16 -5.54
CA ALA A 79 3.59 -8.69 -6.10
C ALA A 79 4.61 -9.15 -5.04
N ARG A 80 4.17 -9.45 -3.81
CA ARG A 80 5.04 -9.78 -2.65
C ARG A 80 6.01 -10.94 -2.83
N ARG A 81 5.89 -11.74 -3.90
CA ARG A 81 6.79 -12.85 -4.20
C ARG A 81 8.03 -12.39 -4.98
N SER A 82 7.90 -11.30 -5.72
CA SER A 82 8.95 -10.79 -6.60
C SER A 82 9.51 -9.46 -6.09
N TYR A 83 8.72 -8.72 -5.30
CA TYR A 83 9.07 -7.41 -4.79
C TYR A 83 8.82 -7.31 -3.29
N PRO A 84 9.55 -6.45 -2.55
CA PRO A 84 9.41 -6.22 -1.11
C PRO A 84 8.17 -5.39 -0.77
N LEU A 85 7.03 -5.70 -1.38
CA LEU A 85 5.77 -5.01 -1.23
C LEU A 85 4.84 -5.79 -0.31
N SER A 86 4.44 -5.14 0.79
CA SER A 86 3.37 -5.67 1.62
C SER A 86 2.07 -5.72 0.83
N SER A 87 1.44 -6.88 0.89
CA SER A 87 0.17 -7.16 0.21
C SER A 87 -0.92 -7.57 1.20
N ASP A 88 -0.65 -7.39 2.50
CA ASP A 88 -1.52 -7.83 3.59
C ASP A 88 -2.65 -6.83 3.88
N GLU A 89 -2.49 -5.59 3.40
CA GLU A 89 -3.47 -4.51 3.51
C GLU A 89 -3.63 -3.76 2.18
N VAL A 90 -4.84 -3.25 1.96
CA VAL A 90 -5.19 -2.31 0.88
C VAL A 90 -5.92 -1.14 1.53
N LEU A 91 -5.21 -0.03 1.75
CA LEU A 91 -5.79 1.25 2.15
C LEU A 91 -6.06 2.06 0.88
N ILE A 92 -7.34 2.24 0.57
CA ILE A 92 -7.81 2.99 -0.59
C ILE A 92 -7.79 4.48 -0.25
N PRO A 93 -7.28 5.35 -1.14
CA PRO A 93 -7.34 6.80 -0.94
C PRO A 93 -8.78 7.27 -0.94
N PHE A 94 -9.25 7.70 0.23
CA PHE A 94 -10.63 8.05 0.45
C PHE A 94 -10.77 9.11 1.55
N SER A 95 -11.65 10.08 1.32
CA SER A 95 -11.95 11.16 2.25
C SER A 95 -12.47 10.60 3.58
N PRO A 96 -11.92 11.03 4.73
CA PRO A 96 -12.36 10.53 6.05
C PRO A 96 -13.83 10.87 6.36
N HIS A 97 -14.40 11.87 5.68
CA HIS A 97 -15.77 12.36 5.92
C HIS A 97 -16.81 11.83 4.91
N ALA A 98 -16.41 10.99 3.97
CA ALA A 98 -17.32 10.40 2.99
C ALA A 98 -17.55 8.91 3.27
N ARG A 99 -18.73 8.43 2.86
CA ARG A 99 -19.10 7.02 2.89
C ARG A 99 -19.57 6.57 1.51
N CYS A 100 -19.26 5.33 1.15
CA CYS A 100 -19.71 4.74 -0.11
C CYS A 100 -20.01 3.24 0.04
N PHE A 101 -20.77 2.74 -0.94
CA PHE A 101 -20.80 1.31 -1.25
C PHE A 101 -19.61 1.02 -2.17
N PHE A 102 -18.82 0.01 -1.83
CA PHE A 102 -17.65 -0.37 -2.63
C PHE A 102 -18.01 -1.51 -3.59
N PRO A 103 -17.75 -1.38 -4.91
CA PRO A 103 -18.29 -2.27 -5.94
C PRO A 103 -17.51 -3.59 -6.06
N ASP A 104 -16.24 -3.60 -5.67
CA ASP A 104 -15.31 -4.71 -5.90
C ASP A 104 -15.00 -5.47 -4.59
N LYS A 105 -14.81 -6.79 -4.73
CA LYS A 105 -14.58 -7.67 -3.57
C LYS A 105 -13.10 -7.71 -3.21
N THR A 106 -12.79 -7.57 -1.93
CA THR A 106 -11.45 -7.83 -1.38
C THR A 106 -11.55 -8.24 0.09
N ASN A 107 -10.64 -9.12 0.53
CA ASN A 107 -10.47 -9.48 1.94
C ASN A 107 -9.29 -8.72 2.60
N LYS A 108 -8.67 -7.78 1.89
CA LYS A 108 -7.47 -7.05 2.32
C LYS A 108 -7.71 -5.58 2.68
N LEU A 109 -8.95 -5.09 2.56
CA LEU A 109 -9.26 -3.67 2.79
C LEU A 109 -8.74 -3.20 4.17
N SER A 110 -8.13 -2.03 4.27
CA SER A 110 -7.61 -1.54 5.54
C SER A 110 -8.72 -1.26 6.54
N ILE A 111 -8.47 -1.53 7.82
CA ILE A 111 -9.40 -1.16 8.90
C ILE A 111 -9.57 0.36 9.01
N ILE A 112 -8.60 1.13 8.50
CA ILE A 112 -8.69 2.60 8.44
C ILE A 112 -9.85 3.03 7.54
N ASN A 113 -10.15 2.29 6.47
CA ASN A 113 -11.32 2.57 5.61
C ASN A 113 -12.67 2.14 6.21
N LYS A 114 -12.72 1.65 7.46
CA LYS A 114 -13.96 1.12 8.08
C LYS A 114 -15.08 2.13 8.14
N GLN A 115 -14.77 3.39 8.41
CA GLN A 115 -15.77 4.45 8.45
C GLN A 115 -16.33 4.79 7.07
N ASN A 116 -15.54 4.55 6.01
CA ASN A 116 -15.90 4.90 4.64
C ASN A 116 -16.77 3.84 3.96
N ILE A 117 -16.44 2.55 4.11
CA ILE A 117 -17.04 1.49 3.29
C ILE A 117 -18.22 0.82 4.02
N ILE A 118 -19.43 1.05 3.51
CA ILE A 118 -20.69 0.65 4.14
C ILE A 118 -20.91 -0.87 4.07
N ASN A 119 -20.59 -1.48 2.94
CA ASN A 119 -20.90 -2.89 2.63
C ASN A 119 -19.73 -3.85 2.91
N ALA A 120 -18.83 -3.48 3.83
CA ALA A 120 -17.69 -4.32 4.22
C ALA A 120 -17.92 -5.02 5.57
N THR A 121 -17.51 -6.29 5.67
CA THR A 121 -17.54 -7.06 6.92
C THR A 121 -16.18 -6.98 7.63
N TRP A 122 -16.17 -6.42 8.85
CA TRP A 122 -14.91 -6.11 9.56
C TRP A 122 -14.55 -7.08 10.69
N LYS A 123 -15.53 -7.84 11.21
CA LYS A 123 -15.33 -8.71 12.40
C LYS A 123 -15.48 -10.20 12.10
N ILE A 124 -16.48 -10.60 11.32
CA ILE A 124 -16.91 -12.02 11.23
C ILE A 124 -16.02 -12.84 10.27
N ALA A 125 -15.46 -12.22 9.22
CA ALA A 125 -14.73 -12.93 8.17
C ALA A 125 -13.21 -12.63 8.14
N ARG A 126 -12.69 -11.86 9.11
CA ARG A 126 -11.27 -11.47 9.15
C ARG A 126 -10.50 -12.33 10.15
N LYS A 127 -9.74 -13.29 9.63
CA LYS A 127 -8.84 -14.15 10.44
C LYS A 127 -7.54 -13.46 10.88
N LYS A 128 -7.20 -12.30 10.31
CA LYS A 128 -5.98 -11.54 10.59
C LYS A 128 -6.31 -10.09 10.90
N GLN A 129 -5.64 -9.52 11.90
CA GLN A 129 -5.71 -8.11 12.27
C GLN A 129 -4.37 -7.44 11.95
N ASN A 130 -4.42 -6.24 11.39
CA ASN A 130 -3.24 -5.43 11.16
C ASN A 130 -2.90 -4.68 12.46
N CYS A 131 -1.62 -4.65 12.81
CA CYS A 131 -1.15 -3.85 13.93
C CYS A 131 -0.98 -2.40 13.46
N ILE A 132 -1.79 -1.49 14.01
CA ILE A 132 -1.64 -0.05 13.76
C ILE A 132 -0.72 0.52 14.83
N ILE A 133 0.22 1.38 14.43
CA ILE A 133 1.11 2.07 15.36
C ILE A 133 0.32 3.02 16.26
N LYS A 134 0.74 3.13 17.53
CA LYS A 134 0.14 4.09 18.46
C LYS A 134 0.50 5.52 18.06
N GLU A 135 -0.42 6.46 18.28
CA GLU A 135 -0.19 7.89 18.03
C GLU A 135 0.83 8.49 19.00
N SER A 136 0.87 8.00 20.24
CA SER A 136 1.79 8.46 21.27
C SER A 136 2.43 7.30 22.04
N PHE A 137 3.62 7.56 22.55
CA PHE A 137 4.38 6.64 23.39
C PHE A 137 4.54 7.22 24.80
N SER A 138 4.73 6.35 25.80
CA SER A 138 4.97 6.82 27.16
C SER A 138 6.38 7.41 27.29
N PRO A 139 6.61 8.37 28.20
CA PRO A 139 7.94 8.94 28.43
C PRO A 139 9.00 7.87 28.77
N LYS A 140 8.59 6.79 29.48
CA LYS A 140 9.45 5.65 29.78
C LYS A 140 9.89 4.90 28.51
N PHE A 141 8.97 4.68 27.58
CA PHE A 141 9.27 4.02 26.31
C PHE A 141 10.24 4.87 25.48
N GLU A 142 9.96 6.17 25.35
CA GLU A 142 10.81 7.10 24.61
C GLU A 142 12.23 7.19 25.21
N LYS A 143 12.34 7.30 26.53
CA LYS A 143 13.64 7.27 27.24
C LYS A 143 14.40 5.98 26.98
N THR A 144 13.72 4.84 27.01
CA THR A 144 14.33 3.53 26.74
C THR A 144 14.88 3.48 25.31
N ARG A 145 14.08 3.88 24.32
CA ARG A 145 14.50 3.89 22.91
C ARG A 145 15.66 4.86 22.66
N ARG A 146 15.65 6.05 23.30
CA ARG A 146 16.75 7.00 23.25
C ARG A 146 18.06 6.40 23.78
N ASN A 147 17.99 5.70 24.92
CA ASN A 147 19.16 5.05 25.51
C ASN A 147 19.70 3.92 24.62
N GLU A 148 18.82 3.15 23.96
CA GLU A 148 19.22 2.13 22.97
C GLU A 148 19.98 2.73 21.80
N ILE A 149 19.46 3.83 21.24
CA ILE A 149 20.11 4.57 20.14
C ILE A 149 21.49 5.09 20.58
N GLN A 150 21.58 5.71 21.76
CA GLN A 150 22.85 6.21 22.28
C GLN A 150 23.87 5.09 22.52
N ARG A 151 23.41 3.93 23.01
CA ARG A 151 24.27 2.76 23.18
C ARG A 151 24.77 2.22 21.84
N PHE A 152 23.91 2.17 20.83
CA PHE A 152 24.28 1.77 19.48
C PHE A 152 25.37 2.68 18.89
N ILE A 153 25.20 4.00 19.00
CA ILE A 153 26.18 4.99 18.52
C ILE A 153 27.50 4.88 19.29
N ARG A 154 27.44 4.74 20.63
CA ARG A 154 28.64 4.59 21.47
C ARG A 154 29.46 3.34 21.12
N ASN A 155 28.80 2.30 20.62
CA ASN A 155 29.45 1.07 20.18
C ASN A 155 29.90 1.13 18.70
N GLY A 156 29.98 2.32 18.11
CA GLY A 156 30.44 2.53 16.74
C GLY A 156 29.37 2.40 15.66
N GLY A 157 28.10 2.27 16.04
CA GLY A 157 26.99 2.24 15.09
C GLY A 157 26.72 3.60 14.44
N GLU A 158 26.28 3.58 13.19
CA GLU A 158 25.91 4.78 12.43
C GLU A 158 24.42 4.75 12.05
N ILE A 159 23.77 5.91 12.09
CA ILE A 159 22.38 6.08 11.63
C ILE A 159 22.43 6.96 10.38
N LYS A 160 22.05 6.38 9.24
CA LYS A 160 21.93 7.09 7.96
C LYS A 160 20.47 7.26 7.57
N CYS A 161 20.15 8.39 6.93
CA CYS A 161 18.91 8.51 6.21
C CYS A 161 18.97 7.63 4.96
N ILE A 162 17.85 7.03 4.56
CA ILE A 162 17.81 6.21 3.35
C ILE A 162 18.22 7.00 2.10
N SER A 163 17.98 8.32 2.08
CA SER A 163 18.39 9.22 1.00
C SER A 163 19.90 9.45 0.90
N GLN A 164 20.69 8.99 1.88
CA GLN A 164 22.15 9.04 1.85
C GLN A 164 22.77 7.74 1.29
N LEU A 165 21.96 6.74 0.98
CA LEU A 165 22.39 5.47 0.42
C LEU A 165 22.06 5.43 -1.07
N SER A 166 22.95 4.87 -1.87
CA SER A 166 22.65 4.55 -3.26
C SER A 166 21.67 3.36 -3.35
N ASP A 167 20.93 3.26 -4.45
CA ASP A 167 20.00 2.15 -4.69
C ASP A 167 20.69 0.79 -4.61
N LYS A 168 21.97 0.73 -5.03
CA LYS A 168 22.84 -0.44 -4.91
C LYS A 168 23.11 -0.81 -3.45
N GLU A 169 23.40 0.18 -2.59
CA GLU A 169 23.60 -0.04 -1.16
C GLU A 169 22.30 -0.47 -0.49
N ILE A 170 21.16 0.13 -0.84
CA ILE A 170 19.84 -0.26 -0.29
C ILE A 170 19.53 -1.71 -0.67
N SER A 171 19.68 -2.07 -1.94
CA SER A 171 19.40 -3.42 -2.46
C SER A 171 20.29 -4.48 -1.81
N SER A 172 21.61 -4.24 -1.76
CA SER A 172 22.56 -5.14 -1.11
C SER A 172 22.31 -5.27 0.40
N SER A 173 22.02 -4.16 1.06
CA SER A 173 21.71 -4.15 2.50
C SER A 173 20.42 -4.92 2.80
N TYR A 174 19.40 -4.79 1.96
CA TYR A 174 18.15 -5.55 2.10
C TYR A 174 18.41 -7.05 2.09
N ILE A 175 19.12 -7.54 1.07
CA ILE A 175 19.43 -8.97 0.91
C ILE A 175 20.26 -9.47 2.10
N SER A 176 21.30 -8.73 2.48
CA SER A 176 22.15 -9.08 3.63
C SER A 176 21.37 -9.20 4.94
N LEU A 177 20.49 -8.23 5.23
CA LEU A 177 19.65 -8.24 6.42
C LEU A 177 18.59 -9.35 6.38
N PHE A 178 18.02 -9.62 5.21
CA PHE A 178 17.06 -10.70 5.03
C PHE A 178 17.70 -12.06 5.34
N HIS A 179 18.86 -12.35 4.75
CA HIS A 179 19.58 -13.60 5.03
C HIS A 179 20.03 -13.71 6.48
N SER A 180 20.51 -12.62 7.08
CA SER A 180 20.88 -12.58 8.50
C SER A 180 19.70 -12.89 9.41
N ARG A 181 18.49 -12.46 9.05
CA ARG A 181 17.26 -12.70 9.83
C ARG A 181 16.73 -14.12 9.68
N PHE A 182 16.71 -14.64 8.45
CA PHE A 182 16.00 -15.89 8.13
C PHE A 182 16.93 -17.09 7.92
N GLY A 183 18.25 -16.91 7.95
CA GLY A 183 19.22 -18.00 7.83
C GLY A 183 19.09 -18.81 6.55
N GLY A 184 18.59 -18.21 5.46
CA GLY A 184 18.35 -18.89 4.18
C GLY A 184 17.13 -19.82 4.13
N THR A 185 16.30 -19.86 5.18
CA THR A 185 15.10 -20.72 5.23
C THR A 185 13.94 -20.24 4.34
N LEU A 186 14.02 -18.99 3.86
CA LEU A 186 13.05 -18.39 2.98
C LEU A 186 13.76 -17.84 1.72
N PRO A 187 13.13 -17.91 0.54
CA PRO A 187 13.68 -17.26 -0.65
C PRO A 187 13.67 -15.74 -0.47
N CYS A 188 14.79 -15.09 -0.76
CA CYS A 188 14.89 -13.64 -0.82
C CYS A 188 14.45 -13.14 -2.22
N TYR A 189 14.37 -11.83 -2.40
CA TYR A 189 14.12 -11.22 -3.71
C TYR A 189 15.42 -11.16 -4.51
N GLU A 190 15.30 -11.27 -5.83
CA GLU A 190 16.42 -11.13 -6.75
C GLU A 190 17.01 -9.70 -6.70
N TYR A 191 18.32 -9.59 -6.72
CA TYR A 191 19.03 -8.32 -6.63
C TYR A 191 18.62 -7.33 -7.73
N ASP A 192 18.57 -7.79 -8.98
CA ASP A 192 18.22 -6.93 -10.12
C ASP A 192 16.78 -6.42 -10.04
N ASN A 193 15.85 -7.25 -9.53
CA ASN A 193 14.48 -6.81 -9.29
C ASN A 193 14.40 -5.76 -8.18
N LEU A 194 15.19 -5.91 -7.10
CA LEU A 194 15.25 -4.92 -6.03
C LEU A 194 15.84 -3.60 -6.53
N LEU A 195 16.98 -3.67 -7.24
CA LEU A 195 17.67 -2.49 -7.75
C LEU A 195 16.75 -1.71 -8.69
N MET A 196 16.15 -2.40 -9.66
CA MET A 196 15.21 -1.79 -10.60
C MET A 196 13.98 -1.20 -9.92
N PHE A 197 13.51 -1.80 -8.81
CA PHE A 197 12.32 -1.34 -8.09
C PHE A 197 12.57 -0.14 -7.18
N ILE A 198 13.82 0.05 -6.73
CA ILE A 198 14.21 1.14 -5.83
C ILE A 198 14.65 2.38 -6.63
N SER A 199 15.28 2.18 -7.79
CA SER A 199 15.69 3.24 -8.72
C SER A 199 14.51 3.93 -9.41
#